data_AF-A0A5R8KJQ2-F1
#
_entry.id   AF-A0A5R8KJQ2-F1
#
_cell.length_a   1.000
_cell.length_b   1.000
_cell.length_c   1.000
_cell.angle_alpha   90.00
_cell.angle_beta   90.00
_cell.angle_gamma   90.00
#
_symmetry.space_group_name_H-M   'P 1'
#
loop_
_entity.id
_entity.type
_entity.pdbx_description
1 polymer ?
#
loop_
_entity_poly.entity_id
_entity_poly.type
_entity_poly.pdbx_seq_one_letter_code
_entity_poly.pdbx_strand_id
1 'polypeptide(L)'
;MPPVPHSQIFEQFVWDNELPEWSTLDGVYRGHPENEIEVALVGDSERTLDWADFLQMSEAAWHLLMAHETRMLRDFATEIHHKHQAYFGDRWKRTSEDLLSELSLRLVCFYADGSAHLWYSGTAAFNHLDVDLGLDSDLRVTEVRFDG
;
A
#
# COMPACT_ATOMS: atom_id res chain seq x y z
N MET A 1 -19.40 -8.07 -14.98
CA MET A 1 -17.98 -7.92 -14.61
C MET A 1 -17.16 -8.85 -15.52
N PRO A 2 -15.98 -8.45 -15.97
CA PRO A 2 -15.09 -9.32 -16.75
C PRO A 2 -14.63 -10.52 -15.90
N PRO A 3 -14.13 -11.60 -16.54
CA PRO A 3 -13.54 -12.71 -15.81
C PRO A 3 -12.36 -12.22 -14.97
N VAL A 4 -12.18 -12.80 -13.78
CA VAL A 4 -11.05 -12.49 -12.91
C VAL A 4 -9.77 -13.05 -13.55
N PRO A 5 -8.72 -12.22 -13.77
CA PRO A 5 -7.46 -12.68 -14.33
C PRO A 5 -6.72 -13.62 -13.36
N HIS A 6 -5.93 -14.54 -13.91
CA HIS A 6 -5.11 -15.45 -13.11
C HIS A 6 -3.79 -14.78 -12.73
N SER A 7 -3.49 -14.81 -11.43
CA SER A 7 -2.30 -14.19 -10.83
C SER A 7 -1.23 -15.23 -10.53
N GLN A 8 0.02 -14.85 -10.69
CA GLN A 8 1.22 -15.64 -10.38
C GLN A 8 1.77 -15.32 -8.99
N ILE A 9 1.48 -14.13 -8.46
CA ILE A 9 2.01 -13.63 -7.18
C ILE A 9 0.93 -13.60 -6.11
N PHE A 10 -0.20 -12.96 -6.43
CA PHE A 10 -1.32 -12.77 -5.53
C PHE A 10 -2.26 -13.96 -5.57
N GLU A 11 -2.75 -14.36 -4.42
CA GLU A 11 -3.76 -15.39 -4.26
C GLU A 11 -5.15 -14.84 -4.58
N GLN A 12 -5.94 -15.68 -5.24
CA GLN A 12 -7.34 -15.51 -5.65
C GLN A 12 -7.92 -14.10 -5.53
N PHE A 13 -8.08 -13.43 -6.66
CA PHE A 13 -8.79 -12.16 -6.75
C PHE A 13 -10.32 -12.32 -6.68
N VAL A 14 -11.00 -11.35 -6.07
CA VAL A 14 -12.44 -11.20 -6.05
C VAL A 14 -12.82 -9.77 -6.42
N TRP A 15 -13.96 -9.60 -7.08
CA TRP A 15 -14.48 -8.26 -7.36
C TRP A 15 -15.05 -7.65 -6.08
N ASP A 16 -14.51 -6.51 -5.68
CA ASP A 16 -15.14 -5.66 -4.68
C ASP A 16 -16.36 -4.97 -5.30
N ASN A 17 -17.47 -5.00 -4.58
CA ASN A 17 -18.72 -4.37 -4.99
C ASN A 17 -19.14 -3.23 -4.03
N GLU A 18 -18.31 -2.90 -3.04
CA GLU A 18 -18.56 -1.81 -2.09
C GLU A 18 -18.22 -0.43 -2.69
N LEU A 19 -17.29 -0.37 -3.65
CA LEU A 19 -16.89 0.84 -4.37
C LEU A 19 -17.38 0.82 -5.84
N PRO A 20 -18.68 1.03 -6.13
CA PRO A 20 -19.24 0.83 -7.47
C PRO A 20 -18.75 1.83 -8.54
N GLU A 21 -18.15 2.95 -8.13
CA GLU A 21 -17.62 3.98 -9.05
C GLU A 21 -16.26 3.61 -9.62
N TRP A 22 -15.47 2.82 -8.88
CA TRP A 22 -14.16 2.33 -9.28
C TRP A 22 -14.19 0.81 -9.22
N SER A 23 -14.14 0.16 -10.38
CA SER A 23 -14.06 -1.30 -10.38
C SER A 23 -12.78 -1.71 -9.66
N THR A 24 -12.90 -2.56 -8.64
CA THR A 24 -11.76 -2.98 -7.82
C THR A 24 -11.70 -4.51 -7.75
N LEU A 25 -10.49 -5.05 -7.93
CA LEU A 25 -10.19 -6.46 -7.67
C LEU A 25 -9.31 -6.56 -6.43
N ASP A 26 -9.82 -7.25 -5.41
CA ASP A 26 -9.08 -7.51 -4.18
C ASP A 26 -8.49 -8.91 -4.19
N GLY A 27 -7.22 -9.00 -3.84
CA GLY A 27 -6.46 -10.23 -3.69
C GLY A 27 -5.58 -10.16 -2.46
N VAL A 28 -4.79 -11.21 -2.28
CA VAL A 28 -3.96 -11.35 -1.07
C VAL A 28 -2.57 -11.85 -1.42
N TYR A 29 -1.55 -11.30 -0.77
CA TYR A 29 -0.19 -11.83 -0.77
C TYR A 29 0.18 -12.43 0.59
N ARG A 30 0.51 -13.74 0.61
CA ARG A 30 0.95 -14.46 1.83
C ARG A 30 2.44 -14.80 1.85
N GLY A 31 3.21 -14.27 0.91
CA GLY A 31 4.66 -14.51 0.85
C GLY A 31 5.48 -13.65 1.81
N HIS A 32 4.86 -12.69 2.53
CA HIS A 32 5.55 -11.83 3.49
C HIS A 32 5.68 -12.54 4.84
N PRO A 33 6.85 -12.47 5.52
CA PRO A 33 6.99 -13.02 6.86
C PRO A 33 5.95 -12.40 7.81
N GLU A 34 5.27 -13.24 8.58
CA GLU A 34 4.39 -12.88 9.70
C GLU A 34 3.09 -12.12 9.36
N ASN A 35 2.88 -11.67 8.12
CA ASN A 35 1.72 -10.86 7.74
C ASN A 35 1.13 -11.27 6.39
N GLU A 36 -0.20 -11.30 6.36
CA GLU A 36 -0.98 -11.26 5.14
C GLU A 36 -1.07 -9.79 4.66
N ILE A 37 -0.78 -9.55 3.38
CA ILE A 37 -0.90 -8.24 2.75
C ILE A 37 -2.07 -8.29 1.77
N GLU A 38 -3.04 -7.41 1.96
CA GLU A 38 -4.13 -7.20 1.02
C GLU A 38 -3.61 -6.43 -0.21
N VAL A 39 -4.14 -6.77 -1.38
CA VAL A 39 -3.75 -6.13 -2.64
C VAL A 39 -5.00 -5.76 -3.41
N ALA A 40 -5.16 -4.48 -3.71
CA ALA A 40 -6.27 -3.98 -4.50
C ALA A 40 -5.76 -3.50 -5.87
N LEU A 41 -6.40 -3.95 -6.95
CA LEU A 41 -6.24 -3.39 -8.28
C LEU A 41 -7.43 -2.46 -8.53
N VAL A 42 -7.19 -1.16 -8.47
CA VAL A 42 -8.21 -0.12 -8.60
C VAL A 42 -8.21 0.40 -10.03
N GLY A 43 -9.28 0.08 -10.76
CA GLY A 43 -9.47 0.56 -12.13
C GLY A 43 -9.83 2.04 -12.17
N ASP A 44 -9.64 2.64 -13.34
CA ASP A 44 -10.24 3.95 -13.62
C ASP A 44 -11.74 3.81 -13.90
N SER A 45 -12.46 4.92 -13.79
CA SER A 45 -13.91 4.95 -14.07
C SER A 45 -14.24 4.72 -15.57
N GLU A 46 -13.23 4.65 -16.43
CA GLU A 46 -13.39 4.47 -17.88
C GLU A 46 -13.34 2.98 -18.26
N ARG A 47 -14.38 2.51 -18.94
CA ARG A 47 -14.68 1.07 -19.14
C ARG A 47 -13.73 0.27 -20.06
N THR A 48 -12.52 0.76 -20.34
CA THR A 48 -11.60 0.17 -21.33
C THR A 48 -10.38 -0.52 -20.74
N LEU A 49 -10.28 -0.64 -19.41
CA LEU A 49 -9.14 -1.28 -18.76
C LEU A 49 -9.02 -2.77 -19.11
N ASP A 50 -7.84 -3.16 -19.62
CA ASP A 50 -7.46 -4.56 -19.74
C ASP A 50 -6.93 -5.06 -18.40
N TRP A 51 -7.77 -5.81 -17.69
CA TRP A 51 -7.47 -6.33 -16.36
C TRP A 51 -6.31 -7.33 -16.31
N ALA A 52 -6.08 -8.06 -17.41
CA ALA A 52 -4.98 -9.02 -17.46
C ALA A 52 -3.63 -8.29 -17.60
N ASP A 53 -3.58 -7.29 -18.48
CA ASP A 53 -2.39 -6.42 -18.63
C ASP A 53 -2.13 -5.62 -17.35
N PHE A 54 -3.18 -5.07 -16.74
CA PHE A 54 -3.05 -4.32 -15.49
C PHE A 54 -2.53 -5.19 -14.35
N LEU A 55 -3.04 -6.42 -14.19
CA LEU A 55 -2.50 -7.36 -13.21
C LEU A 55 -1.01 -7.65 -13.46
N GLN A 56 -0.61 -7.90 -14.72
CA GLN A 56 0.78 -8.17 -15.06
C GLN A 56 1.70 -6.99 -14.73
N MET A 57 1.26 -5.76 -14.98
CA MET A 57 1.99 -4.55 -14.61
C MET A 57 2.13 -4.42 -13.08
N SER A 58 1.04 -4.65 -12.34
CA SER A 58 1.03 -4.59 -10.88
C SER A 58 1.92 -5.66 -10.25
N GLU A 59 1.97 -6.86 -10.82
CA GLU A 59 2.90 -7.91 -10.40
C GLU A 59 4.37 -7.52 -10.62
N ALA A 60 4.68 -6.86 -11.74
CA ALA A 60 6.03 -6.34 -12.00
C ALA A 60 6.40 -5.21 -11.02
N ALA A 61 5.48 -4.29 -10.75
CA ALA A 61 5.65 -3.21 -9.79
C ALA A 61 5.82 -3.75 -8.36
N TRP A 62 5.05 -4.79 -7.98
CA TRP A 62 5.14 -5.45 -6.68
C TRP A 62 6.54 -5.97 -6.38
N HIS A 63 7.19 -6.62 -7.34
CA HIS A 63 8.56 -7.11 -7.15
C HIS A 63 9.57 -5.99 -6.86
N LEU A 64 9.44 -4.86 -7.56
CA LEU A 64 10.29 -3.69 -7.32
C LEU A 64 10.00 -3.06 -5.95
N LEU A 65 8.71 -2.93 -5.62
CA LEU A 65 8.24 -2.37 -4.36
C LEU A 65 8.73 -3.19 -3.18
N MET A 66 8.54 -4.51 -3.18
CA MET A 66 9.04 -5.41 -2.13
C MET A 66 10.57 -5.40 -2.00
N ALA A 67 11.31 -5.18 -3.10
CA ALA A 67 12.77 -5.07 -3.05
C ALA A 67 13.25 -3.74 -2.43
N HIS A 68 12.40 -2.72 -2.38
CA HIS A 68 12.76 -1.35 -1.99
C HIS A 68 11.98 -0.81 -0.78
N GLU A 69 10.96 -1.52 -0.32
CA GLU A 69 10.04 -1.13 0.74
C GLU A 69 10.76 -0.62 2.00
N THR A 70 11.66 -1.42 2.56
CA THR A 70 12.36 -1.05 3.80
C THR A 70 13.25 0.19 3.63
N ARG A 71 13.85 0.35 2.45
CA ARG A 71 14.64 1.55 2.14
C ARG A 71 13.73 2.76 2.02
N MET A 72 12.61 2.62 1.32
CA MET A 72 11.61 3.67 1.15
C MET A 72 11.10 4.15 2.50
N LEU A 73 10.66 3.25 3.38
CA LEU A 73 10.24 3.61 4.74
C LEU A 73 11.32 4.40 5.51
N ARG A 74 12.58 3.98 5.40
CA ARG A 74 13.70 4.68 6.04
C ARG A 74 13.92 6.08 5.48
N ASP A 75 13.85 6.24 4.17
CA ASP A 75 14.04 7.54 3.51
C ASP A 75 12.95 8.54 3.97
N PHE A 76 11.75 8.06 4.32
CA PHE A 76 10.62 8.89 4.79
C PHE A 76 10.39 8.88 6.31
N ALA A 77 11.20 8.15 7.08
CA ALA A 77 11.03 7.98 8.52
C ALA A 77 10.98 9.30 9.31
N THR A 78 11.79 10.28 8.90
CA THR A 78 11.82 11.60 9.54
C THR A 78 10.53 12.37 9.31
N GLU A 79 9.95 12.29 8.11
CA GLU A 79 8.69 12.94 7.80
C GLU A 79 7.52 12.28 8.55
N ILE A 80 7.47 10.94 8.55
CA ILE A 80 6.49 10.17 9.34
C ILE A 80 6.58 10.56 10.82
N HIS A 81 7.79 10.59 11.39
CA HIS A 81 7.98 10.96 12.79
C HIS A 81 7.56 12.41 13.06
N HIS A 82 7.89 13.36 12.18
CA HIS A 82 7.49 14.76 12.33
C HIS A 82 5.96 14.90 12.33
N LYS A 83 5.28 14.23 11.39
CA LYS A 83 3.82 14.22 11.35
C LYS A 83 3.26 13.58 12.62
N HIS A 84 3.82 12.46 13.09
CA HIS A 84 3.36 11.79 14.30
C HIS A 84 3.43 12.71 15.53
N GLN A 85 4.54 13.42 15.69
CA GLN A 85 4.72 14.42 16.74
C GLN A 85 3.71 15.57 16.60
N ALA A 86 3.36 15.99 15.39
CA ALA A 86 2.35 17.02 15.19
C ALA A 86 0.96 16.59 15.70
N TYR A 87 0.61 15.31 15.56
CA TYR A 87 -0.66 14.76 16.06
C TYR A 87 -0.67 14.47 17.56
N PHE A 88 0.42 13.89 18.08
CA PHE A 88 0.45 13.33 19.43
C PHE A 88 1.39 14.06 20.40
N GLY A 89 2.04 15.13 19.94
CA GLY A 89 3.07 15.87 20.69
C GLY A 89 4.26 14.99 21.04
N ASP A 90 4.83 15.22 22.22
CA ASP A 90 6.01 14.51 22.73
C ASP A 90 5.68 13.14 23.34
N ARG A 91 4.55 12.52 22.97
CA ARG A 91 4.17 11.17 23.44
C ARG A 91 5.19 10.13 22.97
N TRP A 92 5.67 10.25 21.74
CA TRP A 92 6.78 9.45 21.25
C TRP A 92 8.11 10.09 21.61
N LYS A 93 8.96 9.36 22.32
CA LYS A 93 10.28 9.83 22.79
C LYS A 93 11.46 9.03 22.22
N ARG A 94 11.17 8.07 21.35
CA ARG A 94 12.17 7.20 20.69
C ARG A 94 12.57 7.81 19.33
N THR A 95 13.49 7.16 18.62
CA THR A 95 13.98 7.65 17.33
C THR A 95 12.98 7.44 16.19
N SER A 96 13.23 8.03 15.02
CA SER A 96 12.44 7.75 13.82
C SER A 96 12.59 6.30 13.35
N GLU A 97 13.77 5.68 13.54
CA GLU A 97 13.97 4.27 13.18
C GLU A 97 13.16 3.34 14.08
N ASP A 98 13.08 3.66 15.38
CA ASP A 98 12.23 2.91 16.31
C ASP A 98 10.77 2.94 15.88
N LEU A 99 10.32 4.06 15.31
CA LEU A 99 8.95 4.25 14.85
C LEU A 99 8.63 3.32 13.67
N LEU A 100 9.57 3.16 12.73
CA LEU A 100 9.39 2.25 11.59
C LEU A 100 9.18 0.80 12.02
N SER A 101 9.79 0.37 13.12
CA SER A 101 9.60 -0.99 13.65
C SER A 101 8.19 -1.24 14.20
N GLU A 102 7.41 -0.17 14.38
CA GLU A 102 6.01 -0.23 14.80
C GLU A 102 5.03 -0.16 13.62
N LEU A 103 5.53 -0.17 12.38
CA LEU A 103 4.72 -0.17 11.16
C LEU A 103 4.77 -1.55 10.50
N SER A 104 3.61 -2.03 10.07
CA SER A 104 3.50 -3.24 9.27
C SER A 104 2.68 -2.95 8.02
N LEU A 105 3.19 -3.30 6.84
CA LEU A 105 2.45 -3.15 5.59
C LEU A 105 1.22 -4.06 5.61
N ARG A 106 0.04 -3.50 5.37
CA ARG A 106 -1.25 -4.21 5.42
C ARG A 106 -1.96 -4.26 4.08
N LEU A 107 -1.92 -3.18 3.32
CA LEU A 107 -2.61 -3.07 2.04
C LEU A 107 -1.73 -2.35 1.02
N VAL A 108 -1.73 -2.84 -0.22
CA VAL A 108 -1.18 -2.14 -1.38
C VAL A 108 -2.27 -1.97 -2.42
N CYS A 109 -2.54 -0.73 -2.80
CA CYS A 109 -3.45 -0.41 -3.89
C CYS A 109 -2.62 -0.05 -5.13
N PHE A 110 -2.82 -0.75 -6.24
CA PHE A 110 -2.31 -0.34 -7.55
C PHE A 110 -3.42 0.34 -8.33
N TYR A 111 -3.09 1.40 -9.05
CA TYR A 111 -4.03 2.17 -9.86
C TYR A 111 -3.70 2.03 -11.35
N ALA A 112 -4.72 2.15 -12.20
CA ALA A 112 -4.59 1.99 -13.64
C ALA A 112 -3.61 2.98 -14.30
N ASP A 113 -3.36 4.13 -13.68
CA ASP A 113 -2.36 5.11 -14.15
C ASP A 113 -0.91 4.74 -13.79
N GLY A 114 -0.71 3.61 -13.11
CA GLY A 114 0.58 3.10 -12.66
C GLY A 114 1.00 3.58 -11.27
N SER A 115 0.25 4.52 -10.67
CA SER A 115 0.48 4.92 -9.28
C SER A 115 0.14 3.80 -8.31
N ALA A 116 0.62 3.92 -7.07
CA ALA A 116 0.32 2.96 -6.02
C ALA A 116 0.21 3.64 -4.65
N HIS A 117 -0.52 3.03 -3.73
CA HIS A 117 -0.58 3.44 -2.33
C HIS A 117 -0.19 2.28 -1.43
N LEU A 118 0.62 2.55 -0.40
CA LEU A 118 1.07 1.57 0.58
C LEU A 118 0.54 1.97 1.94
N TRP A 119 -0.28 1.09 2.51
CA TRP A 119 -0.96 1.31 3.78
C TRP A 119 -0.30 0.48 4.87
N TYR A 120 0.33 1.18 5.79
CA TYR A 120 0.97 0.61 6.97
C TYR A 120 0.09 0.78 8.17
N SER A 121 -0.08 -0.28 8.96
CA SER A 121 -0.76 -0.18 10.24
C SER A 121 0.23 -0.08 11.39
N GLY A 122 -0.06 0.88 12.28
CA GLY A 122 0.68 1.12 13.50
C GLY A 122 0.36 0.14 14.61
N THR A 123 1.37 -0.29 15.37
CA THR A 123 1.12 -0.99 16.64
C THR A 123 0.51 -0.06 17.70
N ALA A 124 0.17 -0.63 18.86
CA ALA A 124 -0.26 0.15 20.02
C ALA A 124 0.79 1.19 20.47
N ALA A 125 2.08 0.89 20.31
CA ALA A 125 3.14 1.85 20.63
C ALA A 125 3.13 3.05 19.67
N PHE A 126 2.66 2.83 18.44
CA PHE A 126 2.40 3.86 17.44
C PHE A 126 1.00 4.47 17.52
N ASN A 127 0.25 4.22 18.60
CA ASN A 127 -1.14 4.67 18.81
C ASN A 127 -2.15 4.14 17.78
N HIS A 128 -1.85 3.00 17.14
CA HIS A 128 -2.69 2.44 16.08
C HIS A 128 -2.93 3.40 14.91
N LEU A 129 -1.98 4.30 14.66
CA LEU A 129 -2.07 5.25 13.57
C LEU A 129 -1.66 4.56 12.27
N ASP A 130 -2.51 4.65 11.25
CA ASP A 130 -2.21 4.12 9.93
C ASP A 130 -1.47 5.17 9.10
N VAL A 131 -0.50 4.72 8.30
CA VAL A 131 0.33 5.56 7.44
C VAL A 131 0.10 5.14 5.99
N ASP A 132 -0.25 6.11 5.14
CA ASP A 132 -0.40 5.93 3.71
C ASP A 132 0.76 6.60 2.98
N LEU A 133 1.50 5.83 2.18
CA LEU A 133 2.53 6.32 1.28
C LEU A 133 2.01 6.28 -0.17
N GLY A 134 1.78 7.46 -0.74
CA GLY A 134 1.40 7.60 -2.14
C GLY A 134 2.62 7.58 -3.05
N LEU A 135 2.60 6.73 -4.08
CA LEU A 135 3.65 6.58 -5.08
C LEU A 135 3.17 7.03 -6.47
N ASP A 136 4.05 7.67 -7.23
CA ASP A 136 3.82 7.90 -8.66
C ASP A 136 4.05 6.63 -9.51
N SER A 137 3.83 6.74 -10.83
CA SER A 137 4.05 5.65 -11.78
C SER A 137 5.50 5.16 -11.88
N ASP A 138 6.46 5.94 -11.38
CA ASP A 138 7.88 5.56 -11.28
C ASP A 138 8.21 4.93 -9.90
N LEU A 139 7.19 4.64 -9.08
CA LEU A 139 7.29 4.14 -7.71
C LEU A 139 8.07 5.06 -6.76
N ARG A 140 8.04 6.37 -7.03
CA ARG A 140 8.62 7.38 -6.14
C ARG A 140 7.54 7.85 -5.18
N VAL A 141 7.89 7.92 -3.90
CA VAL A 141 7.00 8.50 -2.90
C VAL A 141 6.77 9.97 -3.24
N THR A 142 5.51 10.32 -3.43
CA THR A 142 5.04 11.69 -3.66
C THR A 142 4.36 12.26 -2.43
N GLU A 143 3.90 11.40 -1.52
CA GLU A 143 3.14 11.83 -0.37
C GLU A 143 3.24 10.88 0.83
N VAL A 144 3.20 11.45 2.02
CA VAL A 144 3.01 10.75 3.30
C VAL A 144 1.75 11.29 3.97
N ARG A 145 0.74 10.44 4.16
CA ARG A 145 -0.51 10.76 4.87
C ARG A 145 -0.67 9.89 6.10
N PHE A 146 -1.50 10.37 7.02
CA PHE A 146 -2.05 9.54 8.08
C PHE A 146 -3.55 9.42 7.85
N ASP A 147 -4.06 8.23 8.06
CA ASP A 147 -5.50 7.98 8.12
C ASP A 147 -5.86 7.58 9.55
N GLY A 148 -6.93 8.17 10.09
CA GLY A 148 -7.28 8.07 11.51
C GLY A 148 -8.65 8.66 11.84
#